data_AF-A0A2W7IJF6-F1
#
_entry.id   AF-A0A2W7IJF6-F1
#
_cell.length_a   1.000
_cell.length_b   1.000
_cell.length_c   1.000
_cell.angle_alpha   90.00
_cell.angle_beta   90.00
_cell.angle_gamma   90.00
#
_symmetry.space_group_name_H-M   'P 1'
#
loop_
_entity.id
_entity.type
_entity.pdbx_description
1 polymer ?
#
loop_
_entity_poly.entity_id
_entity_poly.type
_entity_poly.pdbx_seq_one_letter_code
_entity_poly.pdbx_strand_id
1 'polypeptide(L)'
;MLNGTPLLPQSGQREFAAEVSWDLPSLAPGATSLIDVTVSGARAGDLAEASLVSSTRFIELDAAVWSNNTVRVMARNISAATFDLAEATLSVGVAKRRVP
;
A
#
# COMPACT_ATOMS: atom_id res chain seq x y z
N MET A 1 -20.34 11.52 -11.01
CA MET A 1 -20.41 10.55 -12.11
C MET A 1 -19.03 10.50 -12.77
N LEU A 2 -18.32 9.38 -12.64
CA LEU A 2 -16.97 9.21 -13.18
C LEU A 2 -17.07 8.71 -14.62
N ASN A 3 -17.03 9.63 -15.59
CA ASN A 3 -16.70 9.27 -16.97
C ASN A 3 -15.34 8.57 -16.90
N GLY A 4 -15.26 7.30 -17.30
CA GLY A 4 -14.25 6.31 -16.89
C GLY A 4 -12.75 6.64 -17.09
N THR A 5 -12.42 7.84 -17.56
CA THR A 5 -11.07 8.38 -17.69
C THR A 5 -10.50 8.77 -16.31
N PRO A 6 -9.35 8.22 -15.92
CA PRO A 6 -8.66 8.61 -14.68
C PRO A 6 -8.22 10.07 -14.73
N LEU A 7 -8.36 10.78 -13.60
CA LEU A 7 -7.82 12.12 -13.45
C LEU A 7 -6.28 12.07 -13.41
N LEU A 8 -5.65 12.71 -14.38
CA LEU A 8 -4.20 12.89 -14.43
C LEU A 8 -3.81 14.28 -13.90
N PRO A 9 -2.65 14.43 -13.23
CA PRO A 9 -2.05 15.74 -13.04
C PRO A 9 -1.75 16.41 -14.39
N GLN A 10 -1.57 17.73 -14.39
CA GLN A 10 -1.22 18.48 -15.61
C GLN A 10 0.08 17.98 -16.27
N SER A 11 0.99 17.38 -15.50
CA SER A 11 2.21 16.75 -16.00
C SER A 11 1.98 15.46 -16.80
N GLY A 12 0.76 14.91 -16.80
CA GLY A 12 0.47 13.61 -17.38
C GLY A 12 1.03 12.43 -16.58
N GLN A 13 1.67 12.68 -15.43
CA GLN A 13 2.27 11.65 -14.58
C GLN A 13 1.22 10.63 -14.13
N ARG A 14 1.56 9.35 -14.25
CA ARG A 14 0.66 8.23 -13.94
C ARG A 14 1.10 7.37 -12.78
N GLU A 15 2.34 7.52 -12.32
CA GLU A 15 2.96 6.70 -11.30
C GLU A 15 3.48 7.61 -10.19
N PHE A 16 3.17 7.23 -8.95
CA PHE A 16 3.54 7.94 -7.73
C PHE A 16 4.07 6.92 -6.74
N ALA A 17 5.04 7.31 -5.92
CA ALA A 17 5.58 6.44 -4.90
C ALA A 17 5.93 7.21 -3.63
N ALA A 18 5.95 6.50 -2.51
CA ALA A 18 6.47 6.99 -1.24
C ALA A 18 7.11 5.83 -0.47
N GLU A 19 8.04 6.17 0.42
CA GLU A 19 8.65 5.23 1.35
C GLU A 19 8.48 5.73 2.78
N VAL A 20 8.27 4.80 3.71
CA VAL A 20 8.15 5.07 5.15
C VAL A 20 8.75 3.92 5.95
N SER A 21 9.27 4.20 7.14
CA SER A 21 9.61 3.15 8.10
C SER A 21 8.35 2.59 8.75
N TRP A 22 8.26 1.27 8.84
CA TRP A 22 7.19 0.60 9.55
C TRP A 22 7.76 -0.41 10.55
N ASP A 23 7.61 -0.08 11.83
CA ASP A 23 7.75 -1.04 12.92
C ASP A 23 6.45 -1.84 13.04
N LEU A 24 6.45 -3.04 12.44
CA LEU A 24 5.27 -3.89 12.41
C LEU A 24 5.14 -4.59 13.77
N PRO A 25 4.01 -4.45 14.49
CA PRO A 25 3.84 -5.16 15.75
C PRO A 25 3.88 -6.67 15.51
N SER A 26 4.36 -7.43 16.50
CA SER A 26 4.31 -8.90 16.44
C SER A 26 2.87 -9.37 16.17
N LEU A 27 2.69 -10.15 15.11
CA LEU A 27 1.39 -10.59 14.63
C LEU A 27 1.14 -12.04 15.01
N ALA A 28 0.13 -12.29 15.85
CA ALA A 28 -0.42 -13.61 16.05
C ALA A 28 -1.02 -14.18 14.73
N PRO A 29 -1.25 -15.50 14.63
CA PRO A 29 -1.89 -16.10 13.46
C PRO A 29 -3.20 -15.41 13.08
N GLY A 30 -3.32 -14.97 11.82
CA GLY A 30 -4.49 -14.27 11.30
C GLY A 30 -4.63 -12.79 11.70
N ALA A 31 -3.79 -12.28 12.60
CA ALA A 31 -3.82 -10.89 13.02
C ALA A 31 -3.43 -9.95 11.87
N THR A 32 -3.98 -8.74 11.91
CA THR A 32 -3.72 -7.69 10.94
C THR A 32 -3.17 -6.43 11.61
N SER A 33 -2.36 -5.68 10.87
CA SER A 33 -1.94 -4.33 11.22
C SER A 33 -2.12 -3.41 10.01
N LEU A 34 -2.41 -2.14 10.28
CA LEU A 34 -2.68 -1.12 9.26
C LEU A 34 -1.72 0.05 9.43
N ILE A 35 -1.29 0.61 8.31
CA ILE A 35 -0.59 1.90 8.26
C ILE A 35 -1.13 2.75 7.12
N ASP A 36 -1.28 4.05 7.36
CA ASP A 36 -1.65 5.03 6.34
C ASP A 36 -0.39 5.74 5.85
N VAL A 37 -0.14 5.67 4.53
CA VAL A 37 1.01 6.26 3.86
C VAL A 37 0.56 7.41 2.97
N THR A 38 1.24 8.55 3.09
CA THR A 38 0.97 9.69 2.22
C THR A 38 1.66 9.50 0.86
N VAL A 39 0.87 9.33 -0.20
CA VAL A 39 1.35 9.24 -1.59
C VAL A 39 0.74 10.38 -2.39
N SER A 40 1.50 11.47 -2.55
CA SER A 40 1.01 12.68 -3.22
C SER A 40 0.67 12.40 -4.68
N GLY A 41 -0.55 12.74 -5.08
CA GLY A 41 -1.09 12.49 -6.43
C GLY A 41 -2.00 11.27 -6.52
N ALA A 42 -2.03 10.40 -5.50
CA ALA A 42 -2.95 9.27 -5.42
C ALA A 42 -4.40 9.74 -5.28
N ARG A 43 -5.32 9.10 -6.03
CA ARG A 43 -6.76 9.35 -6.00
C ARG A 43 -7.51 8.03 -5.80
N ALA A 44 -8.65 8.10 -5.10
CA ALA A 44 -9.50 6.93 -4.91
C ALA A 44 -9.82 6.27 -6.27
N GLY A 45 -9.63 4.95 -6.35
CA GLY A 45 -9.80 4.16 -7.58
C GLY A 45 -8.53 3.98 -8.44
N ASP A 46 -7.41 4.59 -8.06
CA ASP A 46 -6.09 4.23 -8.59
C ASP A 46 -5.66 2.85 -8.08
N LEU A 47 -4.79 2.18 -8.83
CA LEU A 47 -4.15 0.93 -8.41
C LEU A 47 -3.06 1.26 -7.39
N ALA A 48 -3.01 0.52 -6.28
CA ALA A 48 -1.94 0.62 -5.29
C ALA A 48 -1.27 -0.73 -5.07
N GLU A 49 0.02 -0.70 -4.78
CA GLU A 49 0.82 -1.85 -4.39
C GLU A 49 1.79 -1.45 -3.28
N ALA A 50 2.23 -2.42 -2.48
CA ALA A 50 3.17 -2.20 -1.40
C ALA A 50 4.17 -3.36 -1.30
N SER A 51 5.39 -3.03 -0.90
CA SER A 51 6.45 -4.00 -0.65
C SER A 51 7.29 -3.57 0.55
N LEU A 52 7.76 -4.57 1.32
CA LEU A 52 8.75 -4.35 2.38
C LEU A 52 10.14 -4.73 1.86
N VAL A 53 11.16 -4.04 2.33
CA VAL A 53 12.58 -4.37 2.03
C VAL A 53 13.03 -5.70 2.64
N SER A 54 12.21 -6.30 3.50
CA SER A 54 12.41 -7.60 4.14
C SER A 54 11.45 -8.66 3.59
N SER A 55 11.80 -9.94 3.78
CA SER A 55 10.95 -11.05 3.34
C SER A 55 9.59 -11.06 4.04
N THR A 56 8.51 -11.09 3.27
CA THR A 56 7.12 -11.16 3.73
C THR A 56 6.51 -12.55 3.52
N ARG A 57 7.32 -13.62 3.49
CA ARG A 57 6.86 -14.98 3.15
C ARG A 57 5.62 -15.46 3.93
N PHE A 58 5.41 -14.94 5.14
CA PHE A 58 4.28 -15.27 6.02
C PHE A 58 3.30 -14.12 6.23
N ILE A 59 3.54 -12.98 5.57
CA ILE A 59 2.72 -11.77 5.64
C ILE A 59 2.11 -11.49 4.26
N GLU A 60 0.79 -11.48 4.20
CA GLU A 60 0.06 -10.90 3.09
C GLU A 60 0.07 -9.36 3.25
N LEU A 61 0.54 -8.66 2.21
CA LEU A 61 0.46 -7.21 2.11
C LEU A 61 -0.60 -6.84 1.09
N ASP A 62 -1.57 -6.03 1.49
CA ASP A 62 -2.58 -5.43 0.63
C ASP A 62 -2.52 -3.91 0.73
N ALA A 63 -2.72 -3.21 -0.40
CA ALA A 63 -2.66 -1.76 -0.45
C ALA A 63 -3.84 -1.20 -1.24
N ALA A 64 -4.49 -0.18 -0.68
CA ALA A 64 -5.60 0.49 -1.33
C ALA A 64 -5.49 2.01 -1.17
N VAL A 65 -5.79 2.77 -2.23
CA VAL A 65 -5.94 4.23 -2.11
C VAL A 65 -7.22 4.53 -1.34
N TRP A 66 -7.07 4.71 -0.03
CA TRP A 66 -8.17 4.89 0.93
C TRP A 66 -8.85 6.25 0.77
N SER A 67 -8.05 7.29 0.55
CA SER A 67 -8.54 8.64 0.26
C SER A 67 -7.53 9.41 -0.59
N ASN A 68 -7.84 10.66 -0.93
CA ASN A 68 -6.92 11.51 -1.67
C ASN A 68 -5.56 11.60 -0.96
N ASN A 69 -4.49 11.32 -1.71
CA ASN A 69 -3.11 11.26 -1.24
C ASN A 69 -2.83 10.25 -0.12
N THR A 70 -3.76 9.34 0.19
CA THR A 70 -3.59 8.38 1.29
C THR A 70 -3.77 6.96 0.78
N VAL A 71 -2.72 6.15 0.93
CA VAL A 71 -2.76 4.71 0.72
C VAL A 71 -2.81 4.04 2.08
N ARG A 72 -3.79 3.16 2.29
CA ARG A 72 -3.82 2.29 3.46
C ARG A 72 -3.20 0.96 3.08
N VAL A 73 -2.20 0.53 3.85
CA VAL A 73 -1.55 -0.78 3.70
C VAL A 73 -1.97 -1.66 4.86
N MET A 74 -2.39 -2.89 4.55
CA MET A 74 -2.66 -3.95 5.51
C MET A 74 -1.55 -4.99 5.44
N ALA A 75 -0.99 -5.34 6.59
CA ALA A 75 -0.19 -6.55 6.78
C ALA A 75 -1.03 -7.58 7.53
N ARG A 76 -1.08 -8.82 7.03
CA ARG A 76 -1.78 -9.94 7.67
C ARG A 76 -0.88 -11.14 7.81
N ASN A 77 -0.77 -11.70 9.02
CA ASN A 77 -0.07 -12.96 9.20
C ASN A 77 -0.93 -14.13 8.70
N ILE A 78 -0.47 -14.78 7.63
CA ILE A 78 -1.14 -15.92 6.99
C ILE A 78 -0.55 -17.29 7.44
N SER A 79 0.37 -17.29 8.39
CA SER A 79 0.95 -18.52 8.96
C SER A 79 0.22 -18.97 10.23
N ALA A 80 0.59 -20.16 10.73
CA ALA A 80 0.10 -20.71 11.99
C ALA A 80 0.93 -20.32 13.23
N ALA A 81 2.01 -19.56 13.06
CA ALA A 81 2.89 -19.11 14.14
C ALA A 81 2.84 -17.59 14.29
N THR A 82 3.25 -17.09 15.46
CA THR A 82 3.50 -15.66 15.63
C THR A 82 4.64 -15.22 14.69
N PHE A 83 4.41 -14.13 13.97
CA PHE A 83 5.41 -13.51 13.10
C PHE A 83 5.91 -12.23 13.74
N ASP A 84 7.22 -12.09 13.79
CA ASP A 84 7.90 -10.91 14.30
C ASP A 84 8.88 -10.41 13.25
N LEU A 85 8.88 -9.11 13.01
CA LEU A 85 9.68 -8.45 12.00
C LEU A 85 10.27 -7.19 12.60
N ALA A 86 11.59 -7.03 12.50
CA ALA A 86 12.24 -5.78 12.83
C ALA A 86 11.70 -4.64 11.94
N GLU A 87 11.78 -3.40 12.42
CA GLU A 87 11.46 -2.22 11.63
C GLU A 87 12.05 -2.31 10.22
N ALA A 88 11.20 -2.09 9.23
CA ALA A 88 11.56 -2.21 7.82
C ALA A 88 11.00 -1.05 7.01
N THR A 89 11.70 -0.69 5.93
CA THR A 89 11.19 0.27 4.96
C THR A 89 10.07 -0.36 4.14
N LEU A 90 8.92 0.32 4.12
CA LEU A 90 7.77 0.06 3.29
C LEU A 90 7.78 1.00 2.09
N SER A 91 7.84 0.45 0.88
CA SER A 91 7.66 1.19 -0.37
C SER A 91 6.22 1.01 -0.85
N VAL A 92 5.57 2.11 -1.21
CA VAL A 92 4.19 2.12 -1.73
C VAL A 92 4.18 2.75 -3.11
N GLY A 93 3.65 2.02 -4.09
CA GLY A 93 3.45 2.47 -5.46
C GLY A 93 1.97 2.71 -5.75
N VAL A 94 1.66 3.77 -6.49
CA VAL A 94 0.31 4.05 -7.00
C VAL A 94 0.36 4.33 -8.49
N ALA A 95 -0.46 3.61 -9.26
CA ALA A 95 -0.61 3.80 -10.69
C ALA A 95 -2.06 4.21 -11.04
N LYS A 96 -2.20 5.23 -11.88
CA LYS A 96 -3.50 5.64 -12.43
C LYS A 96 -4.11 4.48 -13.22
N ARG A 97 -5.34 4.08 -12.85
CA ARG A 97 -6.07 2.98 -13.51
C ARG A 97 -5.99 3.12 -15.03
N ARG A 98 -5.73 2.03 -15.75
CA ARG A 98 -5.78 2.01 -17.21
C ARG A 98 -6.99 1.17 -17.59
N VAL A 99 -7.97 1.79 -18.24
CA VAL A 99 -9.06 1.08 -18.90
C VAL A 99 -8.72 1.11 -20.38
N PRO A 100 -8.73 -0.04 -21.09
CA PRO A 100 -8.58 -0.08 -22.54
C PRO A 100 -9.58 0.81 -23.27
#